data_AF-A0AAN6H2S4-F1
#
_entry.id   AF-A0AAN6H2S4-F1
#
_cell.length_a   1.000
_cell.length_b   1.000
_cell.length_c   1.000
_cell.angle_alpha   90.00
_cell.angle_beta   90.00
_cell.angle_gamma   90.00
#
_symmetry.space_group_name_H-M   'P 1'
#
loop_
_entity.id
_entity.type
_entity.pdbx_description
1 polymer ?
#
loop_
_entity_poly.entity_id
_entity_poly.type
_entity_poly.pdbx_seq_one_letter_code
_entity_poly.pdbx_strand_id
1 'polypeptide(L)'
;MSGTQSKKDLIEERKANLPLPDQPPVASDFNTADGSATNVGSGGVSDNSFSYGNDALRGPATGDSAARTDGSVTGENTLGQGVGREALEGGIPNDAVARGSKDKAGLKETTGSD
;
A
#
# COMPACT_ATOMS: atom_id res chain seq x y z
N MET A 1 -5.20 -32.81 -44.20
CA MET A 1 -5.63 -32.72 -42.80
C MET A 1 -4.53 -31.99 -42.04
N SER A 2 -4.78 -30.72 -41.67
CA SER A 2 -3.79 -29.90 -40.96
C SER A 2 -3.55 -30.52 -39.59
N GLY A 3 -2.35 -31.05 -39.39
CA GLY A 3 -1.99 -31.79 -38.19
C GLY A 3 -2.23 -30.95 -36.94
N THR A 4 -3.01 -31.50 -36.02
CA THR A 4 -3.30 -30.94 -34.71
C THR A 4 -1.99 -30.86 -33.93
N GLN A 5 -1.25 -29.75 -34.03
CA GLN A 5 -0.14 -29.51 -33.12
C GLN A 5 -0.67 -29.55 -31.69
N SER A 6 0.06 -30.23 -30.80
CA SER A 6 -0.39 -30.31 -29.42
C SER A 6 -0.37 -28.90 -28.83
N LYS A 7 -1.32 -28.59 -27.94
CA LYS A 7 -1.36 -27.28 -27.28
C LYS A 7 -0.05 -26.97 -26.55
N LYS A 8 0.72 -27.98 -26.15
CA LYS A 8 2.04 -27.83 -25.54
C LYS A 8 3.06 -27.29 -26.54
N ASP A 9 3.12 -27.88 -27.74
CA ASP A 9 4.05 -27.45 -28.79
C ASP A 9 3.81 -25.99 -29.19
N LEU A 10 2.53 -25.60 -29.31
CA LEU A 10 2.14 -24.23 -29.65
C LEU A 10 2.47 -23.22 -28.54
N ILE A 11 2.48 -23.64 -27.27
CA ILE A 11 2.88 -22.79 -26.14
C ILE A 11 4.40 -22.62 -26.09
N GLU A 12 5.17 -23.69 -26.35
CA GLU A 12 6.62 -23.63 -26.37
C GLU A 12 7.14 -22.75 -27.51
N GLU A 13 6.57 -22.90 -28.71
CA GLU A 13 6.89 -22.06 -29.88
C GLU A 13 6.66 -20.57 -29.58
N ARG A 14 5.53 -20.23 -28.95
CA ARG A 14 5.22 -18.82 -28.62
C ARG A 14 6.04 -18.27 -27.47
N LYS A 15 6.41 -19.10 -26.49
CA LYS A 15 7.34 -18.68 -25.41
C LYS A 15 8.73 -18.39 -25.97
N ALA A 16 9.21 -19.20 -26.90
CA ALA A 16 10.52 -19.02 -27.53
C ALA A 16 10.59 -17.75 -28.40
N ASN A 17 9.47 -17.37 -29.01
CA ASN A 17 9.36 -16.17 -29.85
C ASN A 17 8.94 -14.91 -29.08
N LEU A 18 8.85 -14.96 -27.75
CA LEU A 18 8.52 -13.79 -26.97
C LEU A 18 9.76 -12.87 -26.93
N PRO A 19 9.65 -11.60 -27.37
CA PRO A 19 10.78 -10.68 -27.33
C PRO A 19 11.28 -10.57 -25.89
N LEU A 20 12.60 -10.72 -25.73
CA LEU A 20 13.24 -10.49 -24.44
C LEU A 20 12.99 -9.03 -24.06
N PRO A 21 12.63 -8.75 -22.80
CA PRO A 21 12.54 -7.38 -22.32
C PRO A 21 13.88 -6.66 -22.56
N ASP A 22 13.84 -5.45 -23.14
CA ASP A 22 15.03 -4.66 -23.44
C ASP A 22 15.85 -4.33 -22.18
N GLN A 23 15.20 -4.33 -21.02
CA GLN A 23 15.84 -4.22 -19.72
C GLN A 23 15.63 -5.53 -18.95
N PRO A 24 16.69 -6.32 -18.67
CA PRO A 24 16.56 -7.47 -17.80
C PRO A 24 16.04 -7.00 -16.43
N PRO A 25 15.24 -7.82 -15.72
CA PRO A 25 14.75 -7.45 -14.39
C PRO A 25 15.95 -7.13 -13.50
N VAL A 26 16.12 -5.86 -13.15
CA VAL A 26 17.16 -5.44 -12.22
C VAL A 26 16.80 -6.05 -10.87
N ALA A 27 17.80 -6.58 -10.16
CA ALA A 27 17.60 -7.11 -8.82
C ALA A 27 17.00 -6.01 -7.94
N SER A 28 15.88 -6.29 -7.29
CA SER A 28 15.29 -5.36 -6.32
C SER A 28 16.27 -5.12 -5.19
N ASP A 29 16.53 -3.85 -4.86
CA ASP A 29 17.28 -3.52 -3.66
C ASP A 29 16.33 -3.39 -2.48
N PHE A 30 16.03 -4.52 -1.85
CA PHE A 30 15.14 -4.58 -0.67
C PHE A 30 15.70 -3.89 0.57
N ASN A 31 16.98 -3.50 0.58
CA ASN A 31 17.60 -2.81 1.71
C ASN A 31 17.58 -1.28 1.56
N THR A 32 17.19 -0.78 0.39
CA THR A 32 17.18 0.65 0.12
C THR A 32 15.88 1.29 0.64
N ALA A 33 16.04 2.44 1.31
CA ALA A 33 14.94 3.25 1.81
C ALA A 33 14.17 3.99 0.70
N ASP A 34 14.52 3.80 -0.58
CA ASP A 34 13.78 4.31 -1.72
C ASP A 34 12.80 3.23 -2.19
N GLY A 35 11.51 3.45 -1.94
CA GLY A 35 10.44 2.51 -2.33
C GLY A 35 10.38 2.25 -3.83
N SER A 36 10.88 3.17 -4.68
CA SER A 36 10.95 2.98 -6.13
C SER A 36 12.04 1.99 -6.58
N ALA A 37 13.04 1.73 -5.72
CA ALA A 37 14.08 0.74 -5.97
C ALA A 37 13.64 -0.70 -5.65
N THR A 38 12.52 -0.84 -4.93
CA THR A 38 11.85 -2.13 -4.80
C THR A 38 11.06 -2.35 -6.09
N ASN A 39 11.47 -3.32 -6.91
CA ASN A 39 10.82 -3.68 -8.18
C ASN A 39 9.44 -4.35 -7.95
N VAL A 40 8.61 -3.74 -7.09
CA VAL A 40 7.20 -4.05 -6.94
C VAL A 40 6.50 -3.40 -8.13
N GLY A 41 5.74 -4.19 -8.88
CA GLY A 41 5.19 -3.78 -10.17
C GLY A 41 4.40 -2.46 -10.13
N SER A 42 4.15 -1.90 -11.32
CA SER A 42 3.60 -0.57 -11.65
C SER A 42 2.24 -0.16 -11.07
N GLY A 43 1.80 -0.71 -9.93
CA GLY A 43 0.72 -0.17 -9.12
C GLY A 43 1.17 1.13 -8.48
N GLY A 44 1.23 2.20 -9.29
CA GLY A 44 1.64 3.53 -8.86
C GLY A 44 0.88 4.02 -7.63
N VAL A 45 1.53 4.91 -6.88
CA VAL A 45 1.04 5.54 -5.65
C VAL A 45 -0.32 6.19 -5.91
N SER A 46 -1.40 5.47 -5.64
CA SER A 46 -2.76 6.00 -5.75
C SER A 46 -3.08 6.77 -4.48
N ASP A 47 -2.86 8.08 -4.55
CA ASP A 47 -3.29 9.11 -3.60
C ASP A 47 -2.76 8.96 -2.16
N ASN A 48 -1.93 9.93 -1.75
CA ASN A 48 -1.39 10.02 -0.39
C ASN A 48 -2.42 10.55 0.63
N SER A 49 -3.67 10.73 0.22
CA SER A 49 -4.78 11.22 1.06
C SER A 49 -4.97 10.45 2.38
N PHE A 50 -4.65 9.16 2.43
CA PHE A 50 -4.75 8.36 3.66
C PHE A 50 -3.58 8.58 4.64
N SER A 51 -2.50 9.18 4.16
CA SER A 51 -1.22 9.30 4.87
C SER A 51 -0.93 10.79 5.05
N TYR A 52 -1.64 11.40 6.00
CA TYR A 52 -1.64 12.85 6.29
C TYR A 52 -0.26 13.33 6.75
N GLY A 53 0.65 13.60 5.81
CA GLY A 53 2.00 14.12 6.07
C GLY A 53 3.04 13.09 6.53
N ASN A 54 2.72 11.80 6.47
CA ASN A 54 3.57 10.68 6.90
C ASN A 54 3.40 9.54 5.89
N ASP A 55 4.44 8.77 5.53
CA ASP A 55 4.37 7.67 4.54
C ASP A 55 4.22 6.26 5.15
N ALA A 56 3.73 6.16 6.40
CA ALA A 56 3.64 4.89 7.15
C ALA A 56 2.82 3.79 6.47
N LEU A 57 1.87 4.13 5.59
CA LEU A 57 0.95 3.15 5.00
C LEU A 57 1.48 2.52 3.70
N ARG A 58 2.37 3.20 2.98
CA ARG A 58 2.84 2.75 1.64
C ARG A 58 4.29 3.08 1.34
N GLY A 59 4.94 3.81 2.23
CA GLY A 59 6.32 4.21 2.11
C GLY A 59 7.30 3.22 2.71
N PRO A 60 8.59 3.47 2.45
CA PRO A 60 9.67 2.82 3.16
C PRO A 60 9.55 3.06 4.67
N ALA A 61 9.91 2.05 5.48
CA ALA A 61 9.90 2.15 6.94
C ALA A 61 11.10 2.98 7.46
N THR A 62 11.04 4.30 7.27
CA THR A 62 12.13 5.23 7.61
C THR A 62 12.11 5.74 9.05
N GLY A 63 11.18 5.25 9.87
CA GLY A 63 11.05 5.60 11.29
C GLY A 63 10.45 4.45 12.08
N ASP A 64 10.46 4.57 13.42
CA ASP A 64 10.00 3.51 14.32
C ASP A 64 8.47 3.39 14.31
N SER A 65 7.93 2.27 14.79
CA SER A 65 6.49 2.01 14.73
C SER A 65 5.75 2.70 15.88
N ALA A 66 4.70 3.47 15.53
CA ALA A 66 3.76 4.05 16.49
C ALA A 66 3.06 3.02 17.40
N ALA A 67 3.06 1.74 17.01
CA ALA A 67 2.53 0.66 17.86
C ALA A 67 3.43 0.31 19.05
N ARG A 68 4.70 0.77 19.05
CA ARG A 68 5.71 0.44 20.06
C ARG A 68 6.30 1.68 20.73
N THR A 69 6.39 2.77 19.98
CA THR A 69 7.08 3.98 20.39
C THR A 69 6.15 5.17 20.21
N ASP A 70 6.11 6.05 21.22
CA ASP A 70 5.40 7.33 21.12
C ASP A 70 6.43 8.44 20.82
N GLY A 71 6.52 8.84 19.56
CA GLY A 71 7.46 9.86 19.10
C GLY A 71 7.26 11.22 19.76
N SER A 72 6.06 11.52 20.29
CA SER A 72 5.80 12.76 21.02
C SER A 72 6.48 12.79 22.40
N VAL A 73 6.74 11.60 22.97
CA VAL A 73 7.39 11.42 24.27
C VAL A 73 8.88 11.17 24.10
N THR A 74 9.27 10.33 23.13
CA THR A 74 10.66 9.94 22.92
C THR A 74 11.45 10.93 22.07
N GLY A 75 10.77 11.76 21.27
CA GLY A 75 11.41 12.65 20.30
C GLY A 75 12.02 11.91 19.11
N GLU A 76 11.72 10.61 18.95
CA GLU A 76 12.19 9.80 17.83
C GLU A 76 11.28 9.99 16.60
N ASN A 77 11.84 9.77 15.40
CA ASN A 77 11.04 9.72 14.19
C ASN A 77 10.17 8.46 14.21
N THR A 78 8.90 8.60 14.59
CA THR A 78 7.93 7.51 14.67
C THR A 78 6.90 7.65 13.55
N LEU A 79 6.74 6.59 12.77
CA LEU A 79 5.77 6.47 11.70
C LEU A 79 4.52 5.71 12.17
N GLY A 80 3.36 6.20 11.74
CA GLY A 80 2.07 5.52 11.93
C GLY A 80 1.14 6.21 12.90
N GLN A 81 1.56 7.30 13.54
CA GLN A 81 0.67 8.22 14.24
C GLN A 81 -0.06 9.10 13.21
N GLY A 82 -1.32 9.43 13.50
CA GLY A 82 -2.10 10.37 12.69
C GLY A 82 -2.28 9.96 11.23
N VAL A 83 -2.31 8.66 10.91
CA VAL A 83 -2.60 8.14 9.56
C VAL A 83 -3.92 7.37 9.53
N GLY A 84 -4.52 7.30 8.34
CA GLY A 84 -5.80 6.63 8.13
C GLY A 84 -6.89 7.19 9.04
N ARG A 85 -7.49 6.32 9.86
CA ARG A 85 -8.59 6.69 10.77
C ARG A 85 -8.14 7.46 12.01
N GLU A 86 -6.85 7.41 12.36
CA GLU A 86 -6.30 8.12 13.52
C GLU A 86 -6.11 9.62 13.25
N ALA A 87 -5.90 9.99 11.98
CA ALA A 87 -5.67 11.38 11.55
C ALA A 87 -6.85 12.33 11.79
N LEU A 88 -8.02 11.77 12.09
CA LEU A 88 -9.24 12.53 12.22
C LEU A 88 -9.40 12.95 13.69
N GLU A 89 -8.99 14.17 14.03
CA GLU A 89 -8.99 14.62 15.43
C GLU A 89 -10.38 14.50 16.10
N GLY A 90 -10.43 13.91 17.30
CA GLY A 90 -11.55 14.10 18.23
C GLY A 90 -12.63 13.01 18.30
N GLY A 91 -12.29 11.72 18.30
CA GLY A 91 -13.20 10.63 18.67
C GLY A 91 -13.17 9.43 17.71
N ILE A 92 -13.91 8.37 18.04
CA ILE A 92 -14.01 7.20 17.17
C ILE A 92 -14.83 7.59 15.92
N PRO A 93 -14.34 7.36 14.69
CA PRO A 93 -15.11 7.56 13.47
C PRO A 93 -16.43 6.78 13.46
N ASN A 94 -17.50 7.38 12.94
CA ASN A 94 -18.82 6.76 12.85
C ASN A 94 -18.82 5.47 12.00
N ASP A 95 -17.92 5.35 11.03
CA ASP A 95 -17.76 4.14 10.22
C ASP A 95 -16.95 3.01 10.91
N ALA A 96 -16.23 3.32 12.00
CA ALA A 96 -15.39 2.37 12.73
C ALA A 96 -16.18 1.52 13.75
N VAL A 97 -17.42 1.90 14.06
CA VAL A 97 -18.28 1.17 15.00
C VAL A 97 -19.24 0.22 14.28
N ALA A 98 -19.75 -0.77 15.02
CA ALA A 98 -20.78 -1.67 14.51
C ALA A 98 -22.01 -0.88 14.03
N ARG A 99 -22.70 -1.37 12.99
CA ARG A 99 -23.85 -0.69 12.35
C ARG A 99 -24.92 -0.19 13.35
N GLY A 100 -25.21 -0.93 14.41
CA GLY A 100 -26.19 -0.54 15.44
C GLY A 100 -25.70 0.50 16.47
N SER A 101 -24.46 0.94 16.35
CA SER A 101 -23.85 1.96 17.21
C SER A 101 -23.44 3.21 16.45
N LYS A 102 -23.76 3.29 15.16
CA LYS A 102 -23.59 4.51 14.37
C LYS A 102 -24.45 5.65 14.93
N ASP A 103 -24.03 6.88 14.66
CA ASP A 103 -24.74 8.14 14.95
C ASP A 103 -24.98 8.40 16.45
N LYS A 104 -24.20 7.74 17.32
CA LYS A 104 -24.24 7.95 18.77
C LYS A 104 -23.36 9.12 19.18
N ALA A 105 -23.74 9.78 20.27
CA ALA A 105 -22.96 10.88 20.84
C ALA A 105 -21.51 10.44 21.15
N GLY A 106 -20.54 11.28 20.76
CA GLY A 106 -19.10 11.01 20.93
C GLY A 106 -18.43 10.32 19.73
N LEU A 107 -19.18 10.04 18.66
CA LEU A 107 -18.62 9.59 17.38
C LEU A 107 -18.44 10.76 16.42
N LYS A 108 -17.42 10.67 15.57
CA LYS A 108 -17.13 11.67 14.54
C LYS A 108 -17.73 11.25 13.21
N GLU A 109 -18.60 12.08 12.65
CA GLU A 109 -19.20 11.83 11.34
C GLU A 109 -18.13 11.82 10.24
N THR A 110 -18.09 10.70 9.53
CA THR A 110 -17.06 10.35 8.53
C THR A 110 -17.64 9.71 7.28
N THR A 111 -18.89 9.28 7.34
CA THR A 111 -19.67 8.94 6.16
C THR A 111 -20.08 10.26 5.50
N GLY A 112 -19.45 10.59 4.38
CA GLY A 112 -19.85 11.75 3.58
C GLY A 112 -21.34 11.68 3.25
N SER A 113 -22.02 12.82 3.26
CA SER A 113 -23.29 12.95 2.56
C SER A 113 -22.98 12.85 1.07
N ASP A 114 -23.55 11.88 0.37
CA ASP A 114 -23.64 11.94 -1.09
C ASP A 114 -24.49 13.15 -1.53
#